data_AF-A0A9E2ZUL0-F1
#
_entry.id   AF-A0A9E2ZUL0-F1
#
_cell.length_a   1.000
_cell.length_b   1.000
_cell.length_c   1.000
_cell.angle_alpha   90.00
_cell.angle_beta   90.00
_cell.angle_gamma   90.00
#
_symmetry.space_group_name_H-M   'P 1'
#
loop_
_entity.id
_entity.type
_entity.pdbx_description
1 polymer ?
#
loop_
_entity_poly.entity_id
_entity_poly.type
_entity_poly.pdbx_seq_one_letter_code
_entity_poly.pdbx_strand_id
1 'polypeptide(L)' 'MRASDADRDRAAALLSEHHAAGRLTAGEFTERLDKALAARTHGEIDELLADLPAIDLYRLPDALIRRSRRE' A
#
# COMPACT_ATOMS: atom_id res chain seq x y z
N MET A 1 6.24 -2.69 -20.04
CA MET A 1 7.23 -1.70 -19.55
C MET A 1 7.88 -2.30 -18.28
N ARG A 2 9.21 -2.29 -18.15
CA ARG A 2 9.89 -2.85 -16.96
C ARG A 2 9.67 -1.91 -15.77
N ALA A 3 9.46 -2.46 -14.58
CA ALA A 3 9.41 -1.68 -13.35
C ALA A 3 10.79 -1.10 -13.05
N SER A 4 10.87 0.22 -12.90
CA SER A 4 12.08 0.87 -12.38
C SER A 4 12.15 0.70 -10.87
N ASP A 5 13.34 0.84 -10.28
CA ASP A 5 13.51 0.88 -8.82
C ASP A 5 12.59 1.93 -8.17
N ALA A 6 12.42 3.08 -8.82
CA ALA A 6 11.51 4.14 -8.37
C ALA A 6 10.02 3.70 -8.29
N ASP A 7 9.61 2.76 -9.12
CA ASP A 7 8.24 2.24 -9.13
C ASP A 7 8.00 1.29 -7.94
N ARG A 8 9.00 0.44 -7.68
CA ARG A 8 9.04 -0.44 -6.50
C ARG A 8 9.07 0.35 -5.20
N ASP A 9 9.87 1.42 -5.15
CA ASP A 9 9.96 2.32 -4.00
C ASP A 9 8.63 3.03 -3.72
N ARG A 10 7.95 3.52 -4.76
CA ARG A 10 6.61 4.12 -4.62
C ARG A 10 5.58 3.12 -4.10
N ALA A 11 5.59 1.89 -4.61
CA ALA A 11 4.68 0.86 -4.14
C ALA A 11 4.93 0.53 -2.65
N ALA A 12 6.20 0.42 -2.24
CA ALA A 12 6.57 0.21 -0.84
C ALA A 12 6.11 1.35 0.07
N ALA A 13 6.24 2.61 -0.38
CA ALA A 13 5.77 3.78 0.36
C ALA A 13 4.25 3.75 0.57
N LEU A 14 3.46 3.46 -0.47
CA LEU A 14 2.02 3.35 -0.38
C LEU A 14 1.59 2.24 0.58
N LEU A 15 2.18 1.05 0.46
CA LEU A 15 1.92 -0.08 1.37
C LEU A 15 2.20 0.29 2.83
N SER A 16 3.26 1.08 3.08
CA SER A 16 3.60 1.57 4.42
C SER A 16 2.52 2.51 4.97
N GLU A 17 1.99 3.43 4.16
CA GLU A 17 0.88 4.29 4.55
C GLU A 17 -0.39 3.49 4.88
N HIS A 18 -0.71 2.45 4.09
CA HIS A 18 -1.84 1.56 4.36
C HIS A 18 -1.66 0.75 5.65
N HIS A 19 -0.44 0.31 5.96
CA HIS A 19 -0.10 -0.35 7.22
C HIS A 19 -0.20 0.62 8.41
N ALA A 20 0.31 1.85 8.27
CA ALA A 20 0.18 2.90 9.28
C ALA A 20 -1.28 3.29 9.54
N ALA A 21 -2.12 3.28 8.50
CA ALA A 21 -3.56 3.47 8.61
C ALA A 21 -4.31 2.28 9.25
N GLY A 22 -3.60 1.18 9.57
CA GLY A 22 -4.17 -0.03 10.17
C GLY A 22 -5.03 -0.85 9.22
N ARG A 23 -4.92 -0.62 7.89
CA ARG A 23 -5.66 -1.34 6.86
C ARG A 23 -4.97 -2.62 6.42
N LEU A 24 -3.65 -2.67 6.55
CA LEU A 24 -2.85 -3.88 6.38
C LEU A 24 -2.35 -4.33 7.74
N THR A 25 -2.35 -5.64 7.97
CA THR A 25 -1.61 -6.22 9.09
C THR A 25 -0.12 -6.29 8.73
N ALA A 26 0.76 -6.48 9.73
CA ALA A 26 2.19 -6.61 9.48
C ALA A 26 2.52 -7.78 8.51
N GLY A 27 1.76 -8.88 8.57
CA GLY A 27 1.91 -10.01 7.65
C GLY A 27 1.50 -9.66 6.23
N GLU A 28 0.32 -9.03 6.07
CA GLU A 28 -0.19 -8.58 4.77
C GLU A 28 0.71 -7.52 4.12
N PHE A 29 1.27 -6.61 4.93
CA PHE A 29 2.23 -5.62 4.48
C PHE A 29 3.51 -6.28 3.96
N THR A 30 4.06 -7.24 4.72
CA THR A 30 5.31 -7.93 4.36
C THR A 30 5.12 -8.74 3.08
N GLU A 31 4.00 -9.46 2.95
CA GLU A 31 3.70 -10.25 1.75
C GLU A 31 3.54 -9.36 0.51
N ARG A 32 2.84 -8.23 0.64
CA ARG A 32 2.67 -7.29 -0.47
C ARG A 32 3.95 -6.53 -0.81
N LEU A 33 4.77 -6.22 0.19
CA LEU A 33 6.08 -5.59 0.00
C LEU A 33 7.03 -6.52 -0.77
N ASP A 34 7.07 -7.81 -0.41
CA ASP A 34 7.88 -8.81 -1.11
C ASP A 34 7.44 -8.94 -2.57
N LYS A 35 6.13 -9.03 -2.83
CA LYS A 35 5.57 -9.05 -4.19
C LYS A 35 5.91 -7.78 -4.98
N ALA A 36 5.84 -6.60 -4.36
CA ALA A 36 6.20 -5.34 -5.02
C ALA A 36 7.69 -5.27 -5.35
N LEU A 37 8.56 -5.76 -4.46
CA LEU A 37 10.01 -5.82 -4.69
C LEU A 37 10.40 -6.87 -5.73
N ALA A 38 9.66 -7.97 -5.82
CA ALA A 38 9.84 -9.06 -6.79
C ALA A 38 9.27 -8.74 -8.18
N ALA A 39 8.35 -7.77 -8.28
CA ALA A 39 7.71 -7.38 -9.52
C ALA A 39 8.74 -6.89 -10.55
N ARG A 40 8.65 -7.43 -11.77
CA ARG A 40 9.58 -7.11 -12.87
C ARG A 40 8.99 -6.10 -13.84
N THR A 41 7.68 -5.94 -13.81
CA THR A 41 6.92 -5.09 -14.71
C THR A 41 6.05 -4.10 -13.94
N HIS A 42 5.82 -2.94 -14.55
CA HIS A 42 4.96 -1.92 -13.98
C HIS A 42 3.51 -2.42 -13.78
N GLY A 43 3.04 -3.32 -14.65
CA GLY A 43 1.69 -3.91 -14.53
C GLY A 43 1.52 -4.79 -13.29
N GLU A 44 2.55 -5.54 -12.90
CA GLU A 44 2.53 -6.34 -11.67
C GLU A 44 2.44 -5.44 -10.42
N ILE A 45 3.08 -4.27 -10.43
CA ILE A 45 3.01 -3.29 -9.35
C ILE A 45 1.64 -2.62 -9.32
N ASP A 46 1.10 -2.26 -10.49
CA ASP A 46 -0.23 -1.68 -10.62
C ASP A 46 -1.32 -2.64 -10.12
N GLU A 47 -1.26 -3.94 -10.46
CA GLU A 47 -2.20 -4.95 -9.94
C GLU A 47 -2.11 -5.10 -8.41
N LEU A 48 -0.91 -5.08 -7.84
CA LEU A 48 -0.73 -5.14 -6.38
C LEU A 48 -1.34 -3.92 -5.69
N LEU A 49 -1.24 -2.73 -6.28
CA LEU A 49 -1.82 -1.50 -5.74
C LEU A 49 -3.32 -1.38 -6.03
N ALA A 50 -3.81 -1.96 -7.13
CA ALA A 50 -5.22 -2.00 -7.51
C ALA A 50 -6.04 -2.98 -6.64
N ASP A 51 -5.40 -4.04 -6.12
CA ASP A 51 -6.00 -4.92 -5.11
C ASP A 51 -6.24 -4.19 -3.77
N LEU A 52 -5.40 -3.20 -3.46
CA LEU A 52 -5.72 -2.31 -2.35
C LEU A 52 -6.85 -1.39 -2.80
N PRO A 53 -7.87 -1.18 -1.94
CA PRO A 53 -8.81 -0.11 -2.21
C PRO A 53 -7.99 1.16 -2.36
N ALA A 54 -8.04 1.76 -3.55
CA ALA A 54 -7.48 3.09 -3.77
C ALA A 54 -7.86 3.90 -2.56
N ILE A 55 -6.88 4.49 -1.85
CA ILE A 55 -7.23 5.41 -0.78
C ILE A 55 -7.96 6.52 -1.51
N ASP A 56 -9.28 6.43 -1.51
CA ASP A 56 -10.15 7.50 -1.91
C ASP A 56 -10.01 8.52 -0.80
N LEU A 57 -8.89 9.26 -0.85
CA LEU A 57 -8.58 10.41 -0.01
C LEU A 57 -9.66 11.50 -0.21
N TYR A 58 -10.60 11.30 -1.13
CA TYR A 58 -11.72 12.19 -1.43
C TYR A 58 -13.09 11.69 -0.92
N ARG A 59 -13.25 10.43 -0.46
CA ARG A 59 -14.57 9.82 -0.15
C ARG A 59 -14.72 9.19 1.24
N LEU A 60 -13.90 9.52 2.24
CA LEU A 60 -14.17 9.06 3.62
C LEU A 60 -14.43 10.23 4.58
N PRO A 61 -15.70 10.52 4.91
CA PRO A 61 -16.05 11.09 6.20
C PRO A 61 -15.93 10.02 7.31
N ASP A 62 -15.36 10.43 8.43
CA ASP A 62 -15.55 9.90 9.80
C ASP A 62 -14.67 8.74 10.35
N ALA A 63 -14.13 7.81 9.55
CA ALA A 63 -13.47 6.62 10.15
C ALA A 63 -11.97 6.77 10.54
N LEU A 64 -11.21 7.70 9.94
CA LEU A 64 -9.76 7.84 10.19
C LEU A 64 -9.40 8.76 11.38
N ILE A 65 -10.38 9.47 11.95
CA ILE A 65 -10.13 10.44 13.03
C ILE A 65 -10.01 9.76 14.41
N ARG A 66 -10.42 8.48 14.58
CA ARG A 66 -10.63 7.88 15.92
C ARG A 66 -9.61 6.87 16.45
N ARG A 67 -8.48 6.55 15.79
CA ARG A 67 -7.56 5.52 16.35
C ARG A 67 -6.10 5.90 16.59
N SER A 68 -5.77 7.20 16.58
CA SER A 68 -4.49 7.69 17.11
C SER A 68 -4.49 7.93 18.62
N ARG A 69 -5.15 7.05 19.39
CA ARG A 69 -4.93 6.93 20.84
C ARG A 69 -4.86 5.46 21.22
N ARG A 70 -3.66 4.91 21.05
CA ARG A 70 -3.17 3.81 21.88
C ARG A 70 -2.62 4.49 23.14
N GLU A 71 -3.30 4.29 24.28
CA GLU A 71 -2.72 4.40 25.62
C GLU A 71 -1.89 3.13 25.91
#